data_AF-A0A4S4NE60-F1
#
_entry.id   AF-A0A4S4NE60-F1
#
_cell.length_a   1.000
_cell.length_b   1.000
_cell.length_c   1.000
_cell.angle_alpha   90.00
_cell.angle_beta   90.00
_cell.angle_gamma   90.00
#
_symmetry.space_group_name_H-M   'P 1'
#
loop_
_entity.id
_entity.type
_entity.pdbx_description
1 polymer ?
#
loop_
_entity_poly.entity_id
_entity_poly.type
_entity_poly.pdbx_seq_one_letter_code
_entity_poly.pdbx_strand_id
1 'polypeptide(L)'
;MSHKHVPYLGAILAVGFTQPLFAHADEAHDRLALFASYVAKDAVVGEPSIVDCTPSDGTETSCFVIAVSGEPEGHTIGPWCPTNILQTGKDAGGIWLDNGEVYEVDGPFISKLDQFYDDPVRQLFNPETGEIRVTGTLEGCRAAARPNVDPDENNFCVQCEISFLTQSTEQNYVLPGAPVFGDETTPVTDTYGTGIAFSGARIDGPAPRDAILAAHTLAPFDDCGGHVTPAVGYRYHANDPAANAILPCHTAATGCSLSGWKTTCDATLLIKAHGPGARDDV
;
A
#
# COMPACT_ATOMS: atom_id res chain seq x y z
N MET A 1 -14.51 -18.22 -76.01
CA MET A 1 -15.29 -17.32 -75.16
C MET A 1 -14.64 -17.31 -73.79
N SER A 2 -14.01 -16.18 -73.42
CA SER A 2 -13.22 -16.03 -72.19
C SER A 2 -14.14 -15.55 -71.06
N HIS A 3 -14.35 -16.38 -70.04
CA HIS A 3 -15.04 -15.95 -68.82
C HIS A 3 -14.05 -15.24 -67.90
N LYS A 4 -14.22 -13.93 -67.71
CA LYS A 4 -13.50 -13.14 -66.71
C LYS A 4 -14.18 -13.33 -65.35
N HIS A 5 -13.43 -13.79 -64.34
CA HIS A 5 -13.85 -13.72 -62.95
C HIS A 5 -13.67 -12.29 -62.43
N VAL A 6 -14.73 -11.73 -61.85
CA VAL A 6 -14.73 -10.48 -61.09
C VAL A 6 -14.69 -10.87 -59.61
N PRO A 7 -13.71 -10.43 -58.80
CA PRO A 7 -13.74 -10.65 -57.37
C PRO A 7 -14.70 -9.65 -56.72
N TYR A 8 -15.68 -10.16 -55.97
CA TYR A 8 -16.51 -9.35 -55.07
C TYR A 8 -15.68 -8.97 -53.85
N LEU A 9 -15.33 -7.68 -53.73
CA LEU A 9 -14.85 -7.09 -52.49
C LEU A 9 -16.06 -6.90 -51.56
N GLY A 10 -16.24 -7.80 -50.60
CA GLY A 10 -17.19 -7.62 -49.51
C GLY A 10 -16.65 -6.57 -48.55
N ALA A 11 -17.26 -5.38 -48.53
CA ALA A 11 -17.01 -4.38 -47.50
C ALA A 11 -17.59 -4.90 -46.17
N ILE A 12 -16.72 -5.30 -45.25
CA ILE A 12 -17.10 -5.55 -43.86
C ILE A 12 -17.28 -4.18 -43.21
N LEU A 13 -18.53 -3.75 -42.99
CA LEU A 13 -18.83 -2.65 -42.09
C LEU A 13 -18.49 -3.13 -40.67
N ALA A 14 -17.37 -2.65 -40.13
CA ALA A 14 -17.14 -2.70 -38.68
C ALA A 14 -18.13 -1.72 -38.04
N VAL A 15 -19.24 -2.24 -37.52
CA VAL A 15 -20.10 -1.48 -36.60
C VAL A 15 -19.34 -1.39 -35.29
N GLY A 16 -18.62 -0.29 -35.07
CA GLY A 16 -18.08 0.04 -33.76
C GLY A 16 -19.25 0.21 -32.80
N PHE A 17 -19.38 -0.69 -31.82
CA PHE A 17 -20.26 -0.47 -30.68
C PHE A 17 -19.67 0.67 -29.86
N THR A 18 -20.05 1.91 -30.14
CA THR A 18 -19.88 3.01 -29.20
C THR A 18 -20.86 2.76 -28.06
N GLN A 19 -20.38 2.21 -26.95
CA GLN A 19 -21.18 2.22 -25.73
C GLN A 19 -21.43 3.69 -25.35
N PRO A 20 -22.67 4.07 -25.01
CA PRO A 20 -22.96 5.45 -24.64
C PRO A 20 -22.24 5.79 -23.33
N LEU A 21 -21.54 6.93 -23.28
CA LEU A 21 -20.86 7.46 -22.08
C LEU A 21 -21.73 7.38 -20.80
N PHE A 22 -23.05 7.50 -20.94
CA PHE A 22 -24.02 7.42 -19.84
C PHE A 22 -23.97 6.09 -19.07
N ALA A 23 -23.72 4.96 -19.72
CA ALA A 23 -23.65 3.66 -19.04
C ALA A 23 -22.39 3.51 -18.19
N HIS A 24 -21.28 4.13 -18.62
CA HIS A 24 -20.03 4.12 -17.87
C HIS A 24 -20.07 5.06 -16.66
N ALA A 25 -20.79 6.18 -16.78
CA ALA A 25 -21.07 7.06 -15.66
C ALA A 25 -21.86 6.33 -14.56
N ASP A 26 -22.92 5.58 -14.90
CA ASP A 26 -23.70 4.81 -13.92
C ASP A 26 -22.83 3.77 -13.19
N GLU A 27 -21.95 3.07 -13.90
CA GLU A 27 -21.04 2.08 -13.28
C GLU A 27 -20.03 2.74 -12.32
N ALA A 28 -19.49 3.92 -12.67
CA ALA A 28 -18.62 4.68 -11.78
C ALA A 28 -19.36 5.17 -10.51
N HIS A 29 -20.62 5.58 -10.62
CA HIS A 29 -21.45 5.95 -9.47
C HIS A 29 -21.73 4.74 -8.56
N ASP A 30 -22.11 3.60 -9.13
CA ASP A 30 -22.37 2.37 -8.35
C ASP A 30 -21.12 1.88 -7.62
N ARG A 31 -19.96 1.97 -8.27
CA ARG A 31 -18.67 1.60 -7.67
C ARG A 31 -18.22 2.56 -6.58
N LEU A 32 -18.44 3.85 -6.79
CA LEU A 32 -18.21 4.85 -5.75
C LEU A 32 -19.12 4.61 -4.54
N ALA A 33 -20.40 4.30 -4.75
CA ALA A 33 -21.33 3.97 -3.67
C ALA A 33 -20.89 2.70 -2.91
N LEU A 34 -20.41 1.69 -3.63
CA LEU A 34 -19.84 0.48 -3.01
C LEU A 34 -18.58 0.80 -2.20
N PHE A 35 -17.64 1.57 -2.75
CA PHE A 35 -16.44 2.02 -2.04
C PHE A 35 -16.80 2.78 -0.75
N ALA A 36 -17.72 3.75 -0.86
CA ALA A 36 -18.21 4.55 0.25
C ALA A 36 -18.89 3.71 1.35
N SER A 37 -19.42 2.52 1.01
CA SER A 37 -20.01 1.61 1.99
C SER A 37 -18.98 0.84 2.84
N TYR A 38 -17.72 0.79 2.39
CA TYR A 38 -16.65 0.04 3.05
C TYR A 38 -15.60 0.92 3.71
N VAL A 39 -15.25 2.04 3.05
CA VAL A 39 -14.18 2.93 3.53
C VAL A 39 -14.56 3.56 4.87
N ALA A 40 -13.58 3.70 5.76
CA ALA A 40 -13.74 4.43 7.01
C ALA A 40 -14.18 5.86 6.70
N LYS A 41 -15.14 6.36 7.47
CA LYS A 41 -15.84 7.61 7.17
C LYS A 41 -14.88 8.80 7.08
N ASP A 42 -13.91 8.87 7.98
CA ASP A 42 -13.00 10.02 8.05
C ASP A 42 -11.69 9.76 7.27
N ALA A 43 -11.59 8.61 6.58
CA ALA A 43 -10.50 8.35 5.65
C ALA A 43 -10.65 9.14 4.34
N VAL A 44 -11.87 9.43 3.89
CA VAL A 44 -12.13 10.22 2.67
C VAL A 44 -12.26 11.70 3.04
N VAL A 45 -11.49 12.54 2.34
CA VAL A 45 -11.52 13.99 2.52
C VAL A 45 -12.36 14.62 1.42
N GLY A 46 -13.32 15.46 1.82
CA GLY A 46 -14.21 16.15 0.88
C GLY A 46 -15.20 15.20 0.20
N GLU A 47 -15.80 15.70 -0.90
CA GLU A 47 -16.77 14.93 -1.68
C GLU A 47 -16.07 14.28 -2.90
N PRO A 48 -16.20 12.96 -3.09
CA PRO A 48 -15.76 12.29 -4.31
C PRO A 48 -16.46 12.85 -5.55
N SER A 49 -15.81 12.72 -6.72
CA SER A 49 -16.36 13.21 -7.99
C SER A 49 -16.23 12.18 -9.11
N ILE A 50 -17.05 12.30 -10.15
CA ILE A 50 -16.96 11.48 -11.36
C ILE A 50 -16.29 12.31 -12.46
N VAL A 51 -15.33 11.70 -13.17
CA VAL A 51 -14.58 12.31 -14.27
C VAL A 51 -14.48 11.36 -15.45
N ASP A 52 -14.29 11.91 -16.64
CA ASP A 52 -13.91 11.10 -17.81
C ASP A 52 -12.45 10.66 -17.69
N CYS A 53 -12.16 9.42 -18.09
CA CYS A 53 -10.82 8.85 -18.01
C CYS A 53 -10.58 7.80 -19.11
N THR A 54 -9.31 7.42 -19.29
CA THR A 54 -8.88 6.40 -20.24
C THR A 54 -7.89 5.47 -19.55
N PRO A 55 -8.27 4.22 -19.21
CA PRO A 55 -7.37 3.22 -18.64
C PRO A 55 -6.31 2.76 -19.64
N SER A 56 -5.43 1.85 -19.21
CA SER A 56 -4.28 1.39 -19.98
C SER A 56 -4.63 0.68 -21.29
N ASP A 57 -5.85 0.17 -21.44
CA ASP A 57 -6.35 -0.47 -22.66
C ASP A 57 -6.83 0.55 -23.72
N GLY A 58 -6.84 1.86 -23.38
CA GLY A 58 -7.28 2.92 -24.27
C GLY A 58 -8.79 3.14 -24.33
N THR A 59 -9.58 2.42 -23.53
CA THR A 59 -11.04 2.56 -23.53
C THR A 59 -11.46 3.86 -22.86
N GLU A 60 -12.22 4.71 -23.54
CA GLU A 60 -12.83 5.89 -22.91
C GLU A 60 -13.96 5.44 -21.96
N THR A 61 -13.89 5.85 -20.70
CA THR A 61 -14.84 5.46 -19.65
C THR A 61 -14.97 6.55 -18.58
N SER A 62 -15.77 6.30 -17.55
CA SER A 62 -15.85 7.16 -16.37
C SER A 62 -15.09 6.56 -15.19
N CYS A 63 -14.39 7.43 -14.47
CA CYS A 63 -13.69 7.12 -13.23
C CYS A 63 -14.32 7.91 -12.08
N PHE A 64 -14.12 7.44 -10.86
CA PHE A 64 -14.38 8.22 -9.67
C PHE A 64 -13.07 8.68 -9.04
N VAL A 65 -13.06 9.91 -8.55
CA VAL A 65 -11.93 10.54 -7.86
C VAL A 65 -12.24 10.60 -6.38
N ILE A 66 -11.32 10.10 -5.58
CA ILE A 66 -11.36 10.20 -4.12
C ILE A 66 -10.10 10.90 -3.62
N ALA A 67 -10.25 11.78 -2.64
CA ALA A 67 -9.15 12.27 -1.83
C ALA A 67 -9.15 11.49 -0.52
N VAL A 68 -7.99 10.99 -0.12
CA VAL A 68 -7.84 10.16 1.08
C VAL A 68 -6.83 10.83 2.02
N SER A 69 -7.16 10.85 3.31
CA SER A 69 -6.30 11.37 4.36
C SER A 69 -4.98 10.60 4.42
N GLY A 70 -3.87 11.31 4.68
CA GLY A 70 -2.58 10.68 4.95
C GLY A 70 -2.49 10.02 6.34
N GLU A 71 -3.49 10.24 7.19
CA GLU A 71 -3.62 9.63 8.52
C GLU A 71 -4.86 8.71 8.51
N PRO A 72 -4.67 7.39 8.34
CA PRO A 72 -5.76 6.43 8.27
C PRO A 72 -6.33 6.12 9.66
N GLU A 73 -7.60 5.74 9.69
CA GLU A 73 -8.28 5.35 10.92
C GLU A 73 -8.24 3.83 11.16
N GLY A 74 -8.45 3.44 12.42
CA GLY A 74 -8.79 2.04 12.76
C GLY A 74 -7.67 1.24 13.41
N HIS A 75 -6.48 1.81 13.57
CA HIS A 75 -5.40 1.22 14.36
C HIS A 75 -4.48 2.26 14.99
N THR A 76 -3.72 1.85 15.99
CA THR A 76 -2.64 2.67 16.56
C THR A 76 -1.46 2.65 15.62
N ILE A 77 -1.03 3.84 15.18
CA ILE A 77 0.13 3.99 14.28
C ILE A 77 1.40 4.07 15.11
N GLY A 78 2.42 3.31 14.69
CA GLY A 78 3.66 3.15 15.46
C GLY A 78 3.47 2.24 16.70
N PRO A 79 4.52 2.07 17.52
CA PRO A 79 5.87 2.63 17.39
C PRO A 79 6.70 2.00 16.25
N TRP A 80 7.84 2.61 15.91
CA TRP A 80 8.79 2.11 14.90
C TRP A 80 10.17 1.84 15.51
N CYS A 81 10.81 2.88 16.05
CA CYS A 81 12.13 2.77 16.67
C CYS A 81 12.05 2.87 18.20
N PRO A 82 12.72 1.96 18.94
CA PRO A 82 13.03 2.24 20.33
C PRO A 82 14.03 3.38 20.45
N THR A 83 14.01 4.08 21.57
CA THR A 83 14.93 5.18 21.89
C THR A 83 16.16 4.73 22.68
N ASN A 84 16.16 3.51 23.22
CA ASN A 84 17.33 2.94 23.91
C ASN A 84 17.44 1.42 23.75
N ILE A 85 18.67 0.91 23.68
CA ILE A 85 18.97 -0.53 23.52
C ILE A 85 18.48 -1.41 24.69
N LEU A 86 18.06 -0.81 25.81
CA LEU A 86 17.48 -1.51 26.96
C LEU A 86 15.96 -1.72 26.85
N GLN A 87 15.29 -1.09 25.88
CA GLN A 87 13.85 -1.29 25.66
C GLN A 87 13.63 -2.62 24.94
N THR A 88 12.78 -3.48 25.48
CA THR A 88 12.57 -4.85 25.00
C THR A 88 11.12 -5.16 24.72
N GLY A 89 10.88 -6.05 23.77
CA GLY A 89 9.55 -6.57 23.45
C GLY A 89 8.79 -5.70 22.45
N LYS A 90 7.65 -6.21 21.99
CA LYS A 90 6.85 -5.68 20.87
C LYS A 90 6.33 -4.24 21.04
N ASP A 91 6.30 -3.71 22.25
CA ASP A 91 5.85 -2.33 22.48
C ASP A 91 7.03 -1.33 22.45
N ALA A 92 8.28 -1.82 22.28
CA ALA A 92 9.49 -0.98 22.26
C ALA A 92 9.72 -0.32 20.89
N GLY A 93 9.34 -0.99 19.82
CA GLY A 93 9.44 -0.56 18.43
C GLY A 93 8.48 -1.38 17.60
N GLY A 94 8.63 -1.36 16.28
CA GLY A 94 7.78 -2.14 15.38
C GLY A 94 8.48 -3.39 14.85
N ILE A 95 8.34 -3.64 13.56
CA ILE A 95 8.89 -4.81 12.88
C ILE A 95 9.85 -4.43 11.74
N TRP A 96 10.78 -5.32 11.44
CA TRP A 96 11.66 -5.25 10.29
C TRP A 96 11.50 -6.50 9.43
N LEU A 97 11.33 -6.30 8.13
CA LEU A 97 11.19 -7.38 7.15
C LEU A 97 12.53 -7.58 6.45
N ASP A 98 13.14 -8.76 6.63
CA ASP A 98 14.38 -9.09 5.93
C ASP A 98 14.42 -10.56 5.55
N ASN A 99 14.86 -10.86 4.32
CA ASN A 99 14.99 -12.22 3.78
C ASN A 99 13.74 -13.11 3.96
N GLY A 100 12.56 -12.50 3.92
CA GLY A 100 11.27 -13.19 4.08
C GLY A 100 10.90 -13.52 5.53
N GLU A 101 11.70 -13.09 6.51
CA GLU A 101 11.41 -13.16 7.94
C GLU A 101 10.93 -11.82 8.48
N VAL A 102 10.23 -11.88 9.62
CA VAL A 102 9.78 -10.71 10.38
C VAL A 102 10.55 -10.70 11.70
N TYR A 103 11.23 -9.58 11.98
CA TYR A 103 12.00 -9.36 13.20
C TYR A 103 11.34 -8.27 14.04
N GLU A 104 11.17 -8.52 15.32
CA GLU A 104 10.79 -7.49 16.29
C GLU A 104 11.94 -6.48 16.44
N VAL A 105 11.64 -5.20 16.27
CA VAL A 105 12.61 -4.12 16.39
C VAL A 105 12.62 -3.59 17.81
N ASP A 106 13.33 -4.31 18.67
CA ASP A 106 13.63 -3.87 20.02
C ASP A 106 15.08 -3.42 20.18
N GLY A 107 15.40 -2.91 21.37
CA GLY A 107 16.75 -2.44 21.70
C GLY A 107 17.84 -3.50 21.51
N PRO A 108 17.67 -4.73 22.03
CA PRO A 108 18.57 -5.84 21.77
C PRO A 108 18.77 -6.17 20.29
N PHE A 109 17.73 -6.13 19.47
CA PHE A 109 17.85 -6.31 18.02
C PHE A 109 18.74 -5.21 17.40
N ILE A 110 18.45 -3.94 17.70
CA ILE A 110 19.24 -2.80 17.19
C ILE A 110 20.71 -2.90 17.62
N SER A 111 20.98 -3.35 18.85
CA SER A 111 22.35 -3.47 19.38
C SER A 111 23.22 -4.52 18.67
N LYS A 112 22.62 -5.38 17.83
CA LYS A 112 23.29 -6.49 17.14
C LYS A 112 23.23 -6.37 15.62
N LEU A 113 22.79 -5.23 15.08
CA LEU A 113 22.66 -5.04 13.63
C LEU A 113 24.00 -5.15 12.89
N ASP A 114 25.09 -4.76 13.54
CA ASP A 114 26.45 -4.93 13.05
C ASP A 114 26.76 -6.41 12.79
N GLN A 115 26.44 -7.29 13.72
CA GLN A 115 26.64 -8.73 13.61
C GLN A 115 25.63 -9.38 12.68
N PHE A 116 24.37 -8.92 12.71
CA PHE A 116 23.30 -9.43 11.87
C PHE A 116 23.63 -9.24 10.37
N TYR A 117 24.23 -8.11 10.01
CA TYR A 117 24.59 -7.78 8.63
C TYR A 117 26.09 -7.96 8.29
N ASP A 118 26.93 -8.45 9.21
CA ASP A 118 28.39 -8.48 9.08
C ASP A 118 28.98 -7.12 8.65
N ASP A 119 28.52 -6.06 9.33
CA ASP A 119 28.78 -4.67 8.99
C ASP A 119 29.21 -3.87 10.24
N PRO A 120 30.51 -3.84 10.58
CA PRO A 120 30.99 -3.22 11.81
C PRO A 120 30.91 -1.68 11.82
N VAL A 121 30.60 -1.04 10.68
CA VAL A 121 30.36 0.42 10.64
C VAL A 121 28.91 0.77 10.98
N ARG A 122 28.03 -0.23 11.08
CA ARG A 122 26.62 -0.07 11.43
C ARG A 122 26.44 0.17 12.94
N GLN A 123 26.42 1.43 13.34
CA GLN A 123 26.33 1.86 14.75
C GLN A 123 25.16 2.83 14.96
N LEU A 124 23.95 2.29 15.13
CA LEU A 124 22.71 3.08 15.28
C LEU A 124 22.51 3.68 16.68
N PHE A 125 23.37 3.36 17.64
CA PHE A 125 23.24 3.80 19.01
C PHE A 125 24.55 4.37 19.56
N ASN A 126 24.48 5.18 20.61
CA ASN A 126 25.66 5.61 21.35
C ASN A 126 26.15 4.46 22.25
N PRO A 127 27.39 3.96 22.10
CA PRO A 127 27.89 2.80 22.85
C PRO A 127 28.08 3.07 24.35
N GLU A 128 28.18 4.33 24.78
CA GLU A 128 28.33 4.70 26.18
C GLU A 128 26.97 4.77 26.90
N THR A 129 25.94 5.29 26.23
CA THR A 129 24.62 5.55 26.84
C THR A 129 23.54 4.54 26.43
N GLY A 130 23.75 3.82 25.32
CA GLY A 130 22.75 2.96 24.71
C GLY A 130 21.62 3.70 24.00
N GLU A 131 21.68 5.03 23.89
CA GLU A 131 20.66 5.84 23.21
C GLU A 131 20.70 5.57 21.71
N ILE A 132 19.54 5.23 21.14
CA ILE A 132 19.39 4.96 19.71
C ILE A 132 19.21 6.29 18.98
N ARG A 133 19.91 6.46 17.87
CA ARG A 133 19.79 7.61 16.98
C ARG A 133 18.52 7.46 16.17
N VAL A 134 17.49 8.23 16.53
CA VAL A 134 16.18 8.20 15.87
C VAL A 134 15.94 9.51 15.11
N THR A 135 15.38 9.44 13.91
CA THR A 135 14.97 10.65 13.18
C THR A 135 13.73 11.26 13.84
N GLY A 136 13.94 12.26 14.71
CA GLY A 136 12.88 12.87 15.52
C GLY A 136 12.27 14.16 14.96
N THR A 137 12.66 14.59 13.76
CA THR A 137 12.18 15.85 13.15
C THR A 137 11.67 15.62 11.73
N LEU A 138 10.80 16.51 11.23
CA LEU A 138 10.35 16.48 9.84
C LEU A 138 11.53 16.57 8.84
N GLU A 139 12.57 17.33 9.18
CA GLU A 139 13.75 17.47 8.34
C GLU A 139 14.56 16.17 8.28
N GLY A 140 14.88 15.58 9.44
CA GLY A 140 15.59 14.29 9.51
C GLY A 140 14.80 13.16 8.85
N CYS A 141 13.48 13.10 9.07
CA CYS A 141 12.61 12.17 8.37
C CYS A 141 12.66 12.35 6.84
N ARG A 142 12.63 13.59 6.31
CA ARG A 142 12.75 13.83 4.85
C ARG A 142 14.15 13.53 4.31
N ALA A 143 15.18 13.71 5.12
CA ALA A 143 16.56 13.42 4.77
C ALA A 143 16.81 11.90 4.72
N ALA A 144 16.17 11.14 5.60
CA ALA A 144 16.36 9.70 5.72
C ALA A 144 15.37 8.86 4.90
N ALA A 145 14.09 9.24 4.82
CA ALA A 145 13.03 8.45 4.18
C ALA A 145 12.92 8.70 2.66
N ARG A 146 14.04 8.52 1.96
CA ARG A 146 14.16 8.68 0.50
C ARG A 146 15.17 7.67 -0.09
N PRO A 147 15.05 7.27 -1.38
CA PRO A 147 15.97 6.29 -1.97
C PRO A 147 17.46 6.70 -1.92
N ASN A 148 17.74 8.00 -1.97
CA ASN A 148 19.10 8.53 -1.81
C ASN A 148 19.24 9.18 -0.43
N VAL A 149 19.35 8.35 0.61
CA VAL A 149 19.47 8.76 2.02
C VAL A 149 20.56 9.82 2.18
N ASP A 150 20.26 10.86 2.96
CA ASP A 150 21.28 11.86 3.31
C ASP A 150 22.41 11.21 4.11
N PRO A 151 23.69 11.36 3.74
CA PRO A 151 24.80 10.79 4.49
C PRO A 151 24.84 11.20 5.98
N ASP A 152 24.29 12.37 6.32
CA ASP A 152 24.20 12.82 7.72
C ASP A 152 23.20 11.98 8.53
N GLU A 153 22.25 11.34 7.86
CA GLU A 153 21.27 10.40 8.44
C GLU A 153 21.73 8.94 8.38
N ASN A 154 22.97 8.67 7.95
CA ASN A 154 23.53 7.32 8.06
C ASN A 154 23.57 6.88 9.53
N ASN A 155 23.36 5.58 9.76
CA ASN A 155 23.32 5.00 11.09
C ASN A 155 22.22 5.59 12.00
N PHE A 156 21.07 5.93 11.42
CA PHE A 156 19.84 6.21 12.18
C PHE A 156 18.84 5.05 12.07
N CYS A 157 18.06 4.88 13.14
CA CYS A 157 16.74 4.27 13.04
C CYS A 157 15.76 5.33 12.54
N VAL A 158 15.20 5.10 11.36
CA VAL A 158 14.39 6.04 10.61
C VAL A 158 12.93 5.85 10.99
N GLN A 159 12.32 6.91 11.47
CA GLN A 159 10.89 7.03 11.66
C GLN A 159 10.40 8.41 11.22
N CYS A 160 9.13 8.47 10.86
CA CYS A 160 8.43 9.69 10.56
C CYS A 160 7.16 9.70 11.40
N GLU A 161 6.97 10.74 12.21
CA GLU A 161 5.78 10.85 13.05
C GLU A 161 4.57 11.28 12.24
N ILE A 162 3.38 10.78 12.63
CA ILE A 162 2.11 11.28 12.07
C ILE A 162 1.95 12.78 12.29
N SER A 163 2.48 13.31 13.40
CA SER A 163 2.48 14.76 13.67
C SER A 163 3.22 15.61 12.63
N PHE A 164 4.00 14.99 11.75
CA PHE A 164 4.68 15.66 10.64
C PHE A 164 3.79 15.85 9.41
N LEU A 165 2.62 15.20 9.39
CA LEU A 165 1.67 15.30 8.29
C LEU A 165 0.91 16.63 8.32
N THR A 166 0.64 17.15 7.13
CA THR A 166 -0.20 18.34 6.91
C THR A 166 -1.38 17.97 6.00
N GLN A 167 -2.37 18.85 5.85
CA GLN A 167 -3.45 18.66 4.86
C GLN A 167 -2.93 18.41 3.44
N SER A 168 -1.73 18.90 3.07
CA SER A 168 -1.16 18.61 1.75
C SER A 168 -0.71 17.15 1.56
N THR A 169 -0.84 16.30 2.57
CA THR A 169 -0.53 14.86 2.49
C THR A 169 -1.72 14.06 1.93
N GLU A 170 -2.87 14.70 1.70
CA GLU A 170 -4.03 14.10 1.03
C GLU A 170 -3.63 13.50 -0.33
N GLN A 171 -3.98 12.23 -0.53
CA GLN A 171 -3.70 11.52 -1.78
C GLN A 171 -4.96 11.49 -2.64
N ASN A 172 -4.84 11.92 -3.89
CA ASN A 172 -5.92 11.88 -4.86
C ASN A 172 -5.78 10.65 -5.75
N TYR A 173 -6.81 9.82 -5.79
CA TYR A 173 -6.85 8.62 -6.61
C TYR A 173 -7.94 8.72 -7.66
N VAL A 174 -7.60 8.37 -8.90
CA VAL A 174 -8.54 8.23 -10.00
C VAL A 174 -8.74 6.73 -10.21
N LEU A 175 -9.94 6.24 -9.92
CA LEU A 175 -10.27 4.82 -9.95
C LEU A 175 -11.31 4.53 -11.04
N PRO A 176 -11.06 3.56 -11.94
CA PRO A 176 -12.03 3.23 -12.99
C PRO A 176 -13.29 2.61 -12.37
N GLY A 177 -14.47 3.07 -12.81
CA GLY A 177 -15.73 2.40 -12.45
C GLY A 177 -15.76 0.96 -12.98
N ALA A 178 -15.30 0.78 -14.21
CA ALA A 178 -15.14 -0.51 -14.86
C ALA A 178 -13.64 -0.86 -14.98
N PRO A 179 -13.02 -1.53 -13.99
CA PRO A 179 -11.63 -1.94 -14.11
C PRO A 179 -11.48 -2.96 -15.25
N VAL A 180 -10.40 -2.82 -16.01
CA VAL A 180 -10.04 -3.70 -17.14
C VAL A 180 -8.79 -4.49 -16.77
N PHE A 181 -8.68 -5.72 -17.29
CA PHE A 181 -7.45 -6.49 -17.14
C PHE A 181 -6.33 -5.83 -17.95
N GLY A 182 -5.17 -5.67 -17.34
CA GLY A 182 -3.96 -5.30 -18.08
C GLY A 182 -3.48 -6.46 -18.95
N ASP A 183 -2.99 -6.15 -20.14
CA ASP A 183 -2.36 -7.13 -21.04
C ASP A 183 -0.95 -7.53 -20.57
N GLU A 184 -0.33 -6.69 -19.73
CA GLU A 184 1.02 -6.86 -19.22
C GLU A 184 1.02 -6.86 -17.68
N THR A 185 1.97 -7.59 -17.10
CA THR A 185 2.19 -7.55 -15.65
C THR A 185 2.94 -6.28 -15.26
N THR A 186 2.33 -5.44 -14.44
CA THR A 186 3.01 -4.29 -13.84
C THR A 186 3.74 -4.70 -12.56
N PRO A 187 5.04 -4.44 -12.42
CA PRO A 187 5.74 -4.65 -11.17
C PRO A 187 5.11 -3.83 -10.04
N VAL A 188 4.89 -4.46 -8.88
CA VAL A 188 4.42 -3.76 -7.69
C VAL A 188 5.64 -3.06 -7.06
N THR A 189 5.60 -1.73 -7.04
CA THR A 189 6.67 -0.88 -6.47
C THR A 189 6.15 -0.01 -5.33
N ASP A 190 7.05 0.65 -4.62
CA ASP A 190 6.74 1.64 -3.58
C ASP A 190 6.29 3.01 -4.13
N THR A 191 6.33 3.20 -5.46
CA THR A 191 6.18 4.52 -6.07
C THR A 191 4.71 4.88 -6.32
N TYR A 192 3.94 3.96 -6.90
CA TYR A 192 2.59 4.24 -7.38
C TYR A 192 1.48 3.62 -6.54
N GLY A 193 1.84 2.86 -5.49
CA GLY A 193 0.90 2.05 -4.73
C GLY A 193 0.25 0.95 -5.58
N THR A 194 -0.29 -0.07 -4.93
CA THR A 194 -1.05 -1.16 -5.56
C THR A 194 -2.49 -1.24 -5.09
N GLY A 195 -2.88 -0.43 -4.12
CA GLY A 195 -4.22 -0.41 -3.58
C GLY A 195 -4.41 0.59 -2.45
N ILE A 196 -5.65 0.68 -1.98
CA ILE A 196 -6.08 1.52 -0.86
C ILE A 196 -6.88 0.60 0.08
N ALA A 197 -6.46 0.53 1.34
CA ALA A 197 -7.19 -0.19 2.37
C ALA A 197 -8.49 0.54 2.75
N PHE A 198 -9.43 -0.14 3.39
CA PHE A 198 -10.65 0.52 3.86
C PHE A 198 -10.38 1.57 4.96
N SER A 199 -9.25 1.49 5.65
CA SER A 199 -8.76 2.55 6.54
C SER A 199 -8.30 3.83 5.81
N GLY A 200 -8.19 3.79 4.48
CA GLY A 200 -7.59 4.86 3.65
C GLY A 200 -6.08 4.70 3.44
N ALA A 201 -5.41 3.82 4.18
CA ALA A 201 -3.99 3.61 4.01
C ALA A 201 -3.67 3.08 2.60
N ARG A 202 -2.71 3.72 1.94
CA ARG A 202 -2.16 3.21 0.67
C ARG A 202 -1.43 1.89 0.94
N ILE A 203 -1.49 0.97 -0.02
CA ILE A 203 -0.73 -0.28 0.00
C ILE A 203 0.37 -0.15 -1.04
N ASP A 204 1.61 -0.25 -0.62
CA ASP A 204 2.80 -0.17 -1.47
C ASP A 204 3.44 -1.55 -1.66
N GLY A 205 4.29 -1.65 -2.68
CA GLY A 205 5.22 -2.77 -2.80
C GLY A 205 6.28 -2.79 -1.70
N PRO A 206 7.25 -3.72 -1.80
CA PRO A 206 8.33 -3.80 -0.82
C PRO A 206 9.08 -2.48 -0.69
N ALA A 207 9.46 -2.12 0.54
CA ALA A 207 10.30 -0.96 0.78
C ALA A 207 11.70 -1.17 0.14
N PRO A 208 12.40 -0.09 -0.23
CA PRO A 208 13.69 -0.16 -0.92
C PRO A 208 14.82 -0.57 0.05
N ARG A 209 14.84 -1.84 0.47
CA ARG A 209 15.78 -2.36 1.47
C ARG A 209 17.23 -2.13 1.07
N ASP A 210 17.58 -2.31 -0.20
CA ASP A 210 18.95 -2.08 -0.68
C ASP A 210 19.44 -0.66 -0.37
N ALA A 211 18.57 0.35 -0.50
CA ALA A 211 18.91 1.74 -0.18
C ALA A 211 19.05 1.95 1.34
N ILE A 212 18.14 1.37 2.13
CA ILE A 212 18.16 1.43 3.60
C ILE A 212 19.46 0.81 4.14
N LEU A 213 19.79 -0.40 3.68
CA LEU A 213 20.99 -1.13 4.10
C LEU A 213 22.28 -0.44 3.63
N ALA A 214 22.31 0.10 2.40
CA ALA A 214 23.49 0.82 1.89
C ALA A 214 23.81 2.11 2.67
N ALA A 215 22.81 2.73 3.30
CA ALA A 215 22.99 3.90 4.17
C ALA A 215 23.28 3.52 5.64
N HIS A 216 23.40 2.22 5.95
CA HIS A 216 23.50 1.70 7.31
C HIS A 216 22.33 2.12 8.21
N THR A 217 21.18 2.47 7.62
CA THR A 217 19.98 2.85 8.36
C THR A 217 19.09 1.63 8.60
N LEU A 218 18.17 1.75 9.56
CA LEU A 218 17.06 0.82 9.74
C LEU A 218 15.77 1.63 9.59
N ALA A 219 14.78 1.17 8.83
CA ALA A 219 13.49 1.86 8.69
C ALA A 219 12.35 0.91 9.05
N PRO A 220 12.09 0.68 10.35
CA PRO A 220 11.07 -0.26 10.79
C PRO A 220 9.68 0.12 10.26
N PHE A 221 8.85 -0.90 10.06
CA PHE A 221 7.41 -0.74 9.99
C PHE A 221 6.82 -0.84 11.39
N ASP A 222 5.61 -0.35 11.62
CA ASP A 222 4.89 -0.66 12.84
C ASP A 222 4.35 -2.10 12.79
N ASP A 223 3.72 -2.57 13.87
CA ASP A 223 3.12 -3.91 13.96
C ASP A 223 2.06 -4.18 12.87
N CYS A 224 1.51 -3.12 12.29
CA CYS A 224 0.55 -3.20 11.20
C CYS A 224 1.21 -3.34 9.81
N GLY A 225 2.54 -3.32 9.74
CA GLY A 225 3.31 -3.39 8.50
C GLY A 225 3.34 -2.07 7.73
N GLY A 226 3.13 -0.94 8.41
CA GLY A 226 3.13 0.38 7.78
C GLY A 226 4.07 1.38 8.42
N HIS A 227 4.29 2.47 7.69
CA HIS A 227 5.07 3.62 8.15
C HIS A 227 4.61 4.90 7.48
N VAL A 228 5.10 6.02 7.98
CA VAL A 228 4.76 7.34 7.46
C VAL A 228 5.86 7.84 6.54
N THR A 229 5.47 8.52 5.46
CA THR A 229 6.36 9.53 4.84
C THR A 229 5.61 10.85 4.69
N PRO A 230 6.28 12.00 4.80
CA PRO A 230 5.63 13.30 4.71
C PRO A 230 5.01 13.60 3.34
N ALA A 231 5.36 12.83 2.30
CA ALA A 231 4.85 13.03 0.95
C ALA A 231 3.50 12.34 0.70
N VAL A 232 3.26 11.19 1.34
CA VAL A 232 2.10 10.33 1.03
C VAL A 232 1.34 9.84 2.27
N GLY A 233 1.83 10.18 3.46
CA GLY A 233 1.20 9.79 4.71
C GLY A 233 1.61 8.39 5.15
N TYR A 234 0.77 7.80 5.99
CA TYR A 234 0.89 6.42 6.41
C TYR A 234 0.51 5.47 5.26
N ARG A 235 1.32 4.44 5.07
CA ARG A 235 1.07 3.38 4.08
C ARG A 235 1.63 2.05 4.55
N TYR A 236 0.95 0.99 4.14
CA TYR A 236 1.40 -0.39 4.34
C TYR A 236 2.42 -0.77 3.28
N HIS A 237 3.38 -1.62 3.64
CA HIS A 237 4.28 -2.27 2.70
C HIS A 237 4.03 -3.77 2.70
N ALA A 238 3.71 -4.31 1.53
CA ALA A 238 3.76 -5.76 1.34
C ALA A 238 5.21 -6.25 1.38
N ASN A 239 5.43 -7.48 1.87
CA ASN A 239 6.76 -8.11 1.81
C ASN A 239 7.12 -8.51 0.37
N ASP A 240 8.36 -8.95 0.16
CA ASP A 240 8.83 -9.44 -1.14
C ASP A 240 7.87 -10.51 -1.71
N PRO A 241 7.64 -10.53 -3.04
CA PRO A 241 6.87 -11.59 -3.66
C PRO A 241 7.40 -12.98 -3.23
N ALA A 242 6.50 -13.87 -2.81
CA ALA A 242 6.75 -15.19 -2.21
C ALA A 242 7.12 -15.22 -0.72
N ALA A 243 7.48 -14.09 -0.10
CA ALA A 243 7.55 -13.97 1.35
C ALA A 243 6.13 -13.71 1.89
N ASN A 244 5.45 -14.77 2.33
CA ASN A 244 4.09 -14.66 2.87
C ASN A 244 4.09 -13.86 4.18
N ALA A 245 3.85 -12.55 4.11
CA ALA A 245 3.58 -11.71 5.28
C ALA A 245 2.14 -11.17 5.23
N ILE A 246 1.45 -11.28 6.34
CA ILE A 246 0.09 -10.75 6.52
C ILE A 246 0.25 -9.29 6.97
N LEU A 247 -0.51 -8.37 6.37
CA LEU A 247 -0.70 -7.01 6.90
C LEU A 247 -1.74 -7.07 8.03
N PRO A 248 -1.35 -7.06 9.32
CA PRO A 248 -2.24 -7.50 10.39
C PRO A 248 -3.44 -6.59 10.62
N CYS A 249 -3.27 -5.30 10.33
CA CYS A 249 -4.30 -4.27 10.51
C CYS A 249 -5.03 -3.93 9.21
N HIS A 250 -4.69 -4.60 8.10
CA HIS A 250 -5.33 -4.37 6.82
C HIS A 250 -6.77 -4.87 6.86
N THR A 251 -7.70 -3.93 6.66
CA THR A 251 -9.12 -4.20 6.50
C THR A 251 -9.50 -4.14 5.02
N ALA A 252 -10.18 -5.19 4.56
CA ALA A 252 -10.61 -5.33 3.17
C ALA A 252 -11.91 -6.15 3.09
N ALA A 253 -12.53 -6.15 1.90
CA ALA A 253 -13.69 -6.97 1.64
C ALA A 253 -13.31 -8.45 1.76
N THR A 254 -14.12 -9.22 2.51
CA THR A 254 -13.99 -10.67 2.53
C THR A 254 -14.55 -11.25 1.22
N GLY A 255 -13.73 -12.03 0.50
CA GLY A 255 -14.14 -12.76 -0.70
C GLY A 255 -13.92 -14.26 -0.54
N CYS A 256 -14.50 -15.08 -1.44
CA CYS A 256 -14.17 -16.50 -1.51
C CYS A 256 -12.99 -16.71 -2.48
N SER A 257 -12.12 -17.67 -2.18
CA SER A 257 -11.14 -18.13 -3.15
C SER A 257 -11.81 -19.03 -4.20
N LEU A 258 -11.52 -18.77 -5.46
CA LEU A 258 -12.02 -19.55 -6.59
C LEU A 258 -10.85 -20.30 -7.23
N SER A 259 -10.97 -21.62 -7.37
CA SER A 259 -9.96 -22.46 -8.00
C SER A 259 -10.06 -22.49 -9.54
N GLY A 260 -10.95 -21.68 -10.14
CA GLY A 260 -11.12 -21.59 -11.59
C GLY A 260 -11.67 -20.24 -12.04
N TRP A 261 -11.30 -19.81 -13.26
CA TRP A 261 -11.64 -18.51 -13.83
C TRP A 261 -13.11 -18.38 -14.30
N LYS A 262 -13.89 -19.46 -14.25
CA LYS A 262 -15.34 -19.48 -14.61
C LYS A 262 -16.28 -19.68 -13.42
N THR A 263 -15.77 -19.77 -12.20
CA THR A 263 -16.64 -19.88 -11.03
C THR A 263 -17.09 -18.49 -10.57
N THR A 264 -18.35 -18.35 -10.20
CA THR A 264 -18.90 -17.12 -9.62
C THR A 264 -18.80 -17.21 -8.10
N CYS A 265 -18.22 -16.20 -7.47
CA CYS A 265 -18.15 -16.08 -6.02
C CYS A 265 -19.26 -15.12 -5.55
N ASP A 266 -20.19 -15.61 -4.74
CA ASP A 266 -21.11 -14.78 -3.96
C ASP A 266 -20.62 -14.71 -2.50
N ALA A 267 -19.84 -13.69 -2.19
CA ALA A 267 -19.29 -13.48 -0.85
C ALA A 267 -20.35 -13.02 0.17
N THR A 268 -21.56 -12.65 -0.26
CA THR A 268 -22.64 -12.23 0.65
C THR A 268 -23.17 -13.39 1.50
N LEU A 269 -22.92 -14.64 1.08
CA LEU A 269 -23.31 -15.84 1.81
C LEU A 269 -22.44 -16.10 3.05
N LEU A 270 -21.21 -15.56 3.09
CA LEU A 270 -20.31 -15.71 4.25
C LEU A 270 -20.77 -14.85 5.45
N ILE A 271 -21.36 -13.68 5.18
CA ILE A 271 -21.88 -12.76 6.20
C ILE A 271 -23.07 -13.38 6.96
N LYS A 272 -23.85 -14.26 6.32
CA LYS A 272 -24.98 -14.95 6.98
C LYS A 272 -24.56 -16.06 7.94
N ALA A 273 -23.34 -16.59 7.82
CA ALA A 273 -22.88 -17.71 8.64
C ALA A 273 -22.37 -17.27 10.03
N HIS A 274 -21.93 -16.02 10.17
CA HIS A 274 -21.41 -15.48 11.44
C HIS A 274 -22.22 -14.25 11.85
N GLY A 275 -23.45 -14.48 12.33
CA GLY A 275 -24.16 -13.47 13.10
C GLY A 275 -23.40 -13.13 14.39
N PRO A 276 -23.64 -11.96 15.00
CA PRO A 276 -22.97 -11.52 16.21
C PRO A 276 -23.38 -12.43 17.38
N GLY A 277 -22.57 -13.46 17.68
CA GLY A 277 -22.87 -14.35 18.81
C GLY A 277 -22.16 -15.70 18.91
N ALA A 278 -21.36 -16.12 17.93
CA ALA A 278 -20.61 -17.38 18.05
C ALA A 278 -19.10 -17.10 18.21
N ARG A 279 -18.67 -16.91 19.46
CA ARG A 279 -17.31 -17.29 19.86
C ARG A 279 -17.38 -18.78 20.14
N ASP A 280 -16.85 -19.59 19.24
CA ASP A 280 -16.48 -20.95 19.58
C ASP A 280 -15.01 -20.90 20.02
N ASP A 281 -14.80 -21.11 21.32
CA ASP A 281 -13.50 -21.29 21.94
C ASP A 281 -12.85 -22.58 21.41
N VAL A 282 -11.66 -22.47 20.82
CA VAL A 282 -10.64 -23.53 20.74
C VAL A 282 -9.27 -22.91 20.96
#